data_AF-A0A435GG79-F1
#
_entry.id   AF-A0A435GG79-F1
#
_cell.length_a   1.000
_cell.length_b   1.000
_cell.length_c   1.000
_cell.angle_alpha   90.00
_cell.angle_beta   90.00
_cell.angle_gamma   90.00
#
_symmetry.space_group_name_H-M   'P 1'
#
loop_
_entity.id
_entity.type
_entity.pdbx_description
1 polymer ?
#
loop_
_entity_poly.entity_id
_entity_poly.type
_entity_poly.pdbx_seq_one_letter_code
_entity_poly.pdbx_strand_id
1 'polypeptide(L)' 'SCGAELGLPIRSHVIGPRRTIEDHTGDWAGAREIRDTGCLVVRPDHHVAWRSETLAADPAAELRRVFKSVLAR' A
#
# COMPACT_ATOMS: atom_id res chain seq x y z
N SER A 1 -7.58 10.79 6.99
CA SER A 1 -7.02 9.77 6.08
C SER A 1 -8.10 8.74 5.75
N CYS A 2 -7.94 7.93 4.70
CA CYS A 2 -8.93 6.89 4.33
C CYS A 2 -9.21 5.91 5.50
N GLY A 3 -8.21 5.59 6.32
CA GLY A 3 -8.39 4.76 7.52
C GLY A 3 -9.33 5.39 8.54
N ALA A 4 -9.18 6.69 8.85
CA ALA A 4 -10.05 7.38 9.79
C ALA A 4 -11.52 7.42 9.32
N GLU A 5 -11.75 7.63 8.02
CA GLU A 5 -13.10 7.62 7.44
C GLU A 5 -13.76 6.24 7.52
N LEU A 6 -12.99 5.17 7.31
CA LEU A 6 -13.50 3.81 7.33
C LEU A 6 -13.51 3.19 8.74
N GLY A 7 -12.97 3.89 9.74
CA GLY A 7 -12.79 3.37 11.10
C GLY A 7 -11.75 2.25 11.19
N LEU A 8 -10.74 2.25 10.32
CA LEU A 8 -9.73 1.20 10.21
C LEU A 8 -8.34 1.67 10.66
N PRO A 9 -7.64 0.88 11.48
CA PRO A 9 -6.24 1.13 11.78
C PRO A 9 -5.38 0.75 10.56
N ILE A 10 -5.07 1.74 9.71
CA ILE A 10 -4.17 1.54 8.56
C ILE A 10 -2.77 2.00 8.95
N ARG A 11 -1.79 1.08 8.89
CA ARG A 11 -0.37 1.42 8.99
C ARG A 11 0.22 1.62 7.61
N SER A 12 0.93 2.72 7.41
CA SER A 12 1.68 2.99 6.19
C SER A 12 3.18 2.79 6.44
N HIS A 13 3.83 2.09 5.52
CA HIS A 13 5.28 1.88 5.53
C HIS A 13 5.85 2.39 4.21
N VAL A 14 6.87 3.24 4.30
CA VAL A 14 7.65 3.67 3.15
C VAL A 14 8.98 2.96 3.22
N ILE A 15 9.23 2.08 2.25
CA ILE A 15 10.44 1.25 2.19
C ILE A 15 11.38 1.86 1.16
N GLY A 16 12.63 2.12 1.54
CA GLY A 16 13.65 2.65 0.64
C GLY A 16 14.79 3.34 1.38
N PRO A 17 15.78 3.88 0.64
CA PRO A 17 16.95 4.52 1.25
C PRO A 17 16.56 5.70 2.14
N ARG A 18 17.21 5.82 3.32
CA ARG A 18 16.98 6.90 4.29
C ARG A 18 15.54 6.95 4.83
N ARG A 19 14.89 5.79 4.92
CA ARG A 19 13.58 5.62 5.54
C ARG A 19 13.71 4.77 6.79
N THR A 20 12.65 4.73 7.60
CA THR A 20 12.62 3.87 8.80
C THR A 20 12.80 2.39 8.46
N ILE A 21 12.35 1.98 7.27
CA ILE A 21 12.55 0.63 6.75
C ILE A 21 13.38 0.75 5.48
N GLU A 22 14.62 0.26 5.55
CA GLU A 22 15.54 0.26 4.42
C GLU A 22 15.60 -1.13 3.79
N ASP A 23 15.68 -1.17 2.47
CA ASP A 23 15.85 -2.39 1.68
C ASP A 23 17.35 -2.57 1.36
N HIS A 24 18.12 -3.06 2.34
CA HIS A 24 19.58 -3.14 2.23
C HIS A 24 20.07 -4.14 1.18
N THR A 25 19.33 -5.25 0.99
CA THR A 25 19.69 -6.31 0.05
C THR A 25 19.04 -6.13 -1.33
N GLY A 26 17.99 -5.32 -1.43
CA GLY A 26 17.23 -5.13 -2.66
C GLY A 26 16.17 -6.20 -2.89
N ASP A 27 15.98 -7.12 -1.94
CA ASP A 27 15.02 -8.23 -2.06
C ASP A 27 13.59 -7.70 -2.17
N TRP A 28 13.27 -6.64 -1.41
CA TRP A 28 11.97 -6.00 -1.51
C TRP A 28 11.77 -5.36 -2.89
N ALA A 29 12.76 -4.60 -3.38
CA ALA A 29 12.71 -3.99 -4.70
C ALA A 29 12.53 -5.05 -5.81
N GLY A 30 13.15 -6.23 -5.66
CA GLY A 30 13.01 -7.36 -6.59
C GLY A 30 11.65 -8.06 -6.53
N ALA A 31 11.01 -8.12 -5.37
CA ALA A 31 9.78 -8.89 -5.15
C ALA A 31 8.48 -8.07 -5.21
N ARG A 32 8.54 -6.74 -5.03
CA ARG A 32 7.33 -5.91 -4.83
C ARG A 32 6.43 -5.76 -6.06
N GLU A 33 6.94 -6.03 -7.26
CA GLU A 33 6.21 -5.94 -8.54
C GLU A 33 5.45 -4.61 -8.75
N ILE A 34 6.02 -3.50 -8.24
CA ILE A 34 5.53 -2.13 -8.39
C ILE A 34 6.71 -1.18 -8.63
N ARG A 35 6.45 0.02 -9.16
CA ARG A 35 7.45 1.09 -9.26
C ARG A 35 7.59 1.82 -7.92
N ASP A 36 8.58 2.70 -7.82
CA ASP A 36 8.86 3.49 -6.61
C ASP A 36 7.68 4.35 -6.14
N THR A 37 6.78 4.68 -7.07
CA THR A 37 5.58 5.49 -6.79
C THR A 37 4.33 4.65 -6.56
N GLY A 38 4.41 3.33 -6.71
CA GLY A 38 3.30 2.41 -6.49
C GLY A 38 3.04 2.12 -5.02
N CYS A 39 2.07 1.25 -4.75
CA CYS A 39 1.81 0.77 -3.38
C CYS A 39 1.12 -0.60 -3.36
N LEU A 40 1.27 -1.31 -2.24
CA LEU A 40 0.58 -2.55 -1.95
C LEU A 40 -0.37 -2.36 -0.75
N VAL A 41 -1.56 -2.94 -0.83
CA VAL A 41 -2.48 -3.09 0.30
C VAL A 41 -2.38 -4.53 0.79
N VAL A 42 -1.88 -4.71 2.01
CA VAL A 42 -1.65 -6.02 2.62
C VAL A 42 -2.65 -6.24 3.75
N ARG A 43 -3.26 -7.41 3.77
CA ARG A 43 -4.23 -7.84 4.78
C ARG A 43 -3.52 -8.27 6.08
N PRO A 44 -4.24 -8.33 7.21
CA PRO A 44 -3.67 -8.82 8.48
C PRO A 44 -3.12 -10.26 8.41
N ASP A 45 -3.58 -11.08 7.47
CA ASP A 45 -3.11 -12.44 7.19
C ASP A 45 -1.96 -12.48 6.16
N HIS A 46 -1.30 -11.35 5.92
CA HIS A 46 -0.14 -11.17 5.03
C HIS A 46 -0.41 -11.38 3.53
N HIS A 47 -1.67 -11.50 3.12
CA HIS A 47 -2.01 -11.54 1.69
C HIS A 47 -2.08 -10.13 1.09
N VAL A 48 -1.54 -9.95 -0.12
CA VAL A 48 -1.73 -8.72 -0.90
C VAL A 48 -3.17 -8.70 -1.40
N ALA A 49 -4.01 -7.82 -0.85
CA ALA A 49 -5.38 -7.61 -1.29
C ALA A 49 -5.46 -6.82 -2.61
N TRP A 50 -4.52 -5.90 -2.81
CA TRP A 50 -4.49 -5.05 -3.98
C TRP A 50 -3.10 -4.43 -4.19
N ARG A 51 -2.80 -4.05 -5.44
CA ARG A 51 -1.57 -3.38 -5.84
C ARG A 51 -1.85 -2.25 -6.83
N SER A 52 -1.09 -1.17 -6.72
CA SER A 52 -0.96 -0.12 -7.72
C SER A 52 0.46 -0.12 -8.26
N GLU A 53 0.65 -0.26 -9.58
CA GLU A 53 1.99 -0.24 -10.18
C GLU A 53 2.67 1.12 -9.97
N THR A 54 1.89 2.21 -10.03
CA THR A 54 2.36 3.60 -9.92
C THR A 54 1.41 4.45 -9.10
N LEU A 55 1.76 5.72 -8.86
CA LEU A 55 0.87 6.67 -8.22
C LEU A 55 -0.38 6.90 -9.06
N ALA A 56 -1.56 6.67 -8.48
CA ALA A 56 -2.83 7.00 -9.10
C ALA A 56 -3.02 8.52 -9.20
N ALA A 57 -3.83 8.99 -10.16
CA ALA A 57 -4.11 10.41 -10.33
C ALA A 57 -4.77 11.05 -9.09
N ASP A 58 -5.66 10.30 -8.43
CA ASP A 58 -6.18 10.63 -7.11
C ASP A 58 -5.98 9.43 -6.16
N PRO A 59 -4.87 9.40 -5.40
CA PRO A 59 -4.56 8.30 -4.50
C PRO A 59 -5.59 8.10 -3.39
N ALA A 60 -6.23 9.17 -2.93
CA ALA A 60 -7.19 9.10 -1.83
C ALA A 60 -8.53 8.50 -2.31
N ALA A 61 -9.01 8.92 -3.48
CA ALA A 61 -10.19 8.33 -4.10
C ALA A 61 -9.95 6.85 -4.45
N GLU A 62 -8.77 6.52 -4.98
CA GLU A 62 -8.45 5.17 -5.38
C GLU A 62 -8.35 4.21 -4.19
N LEU A 63 -7.65 4.61 -3.11
CA LEU A 63 -7.61 3.80 -1.90
C LEU A 63 -9.00 3.62 -1.28
N ARG A 64 -9.84 4.66 -1.27
CA ARG A 64 -11.22 4.56 -0.77
C ARG A 64 -12.01 3.52 -1.57
N ARG A 65 -11.91 3.53 -2.90
CA ARG A 65 -12.55 2.54 -3.79
C ARG A 65 -12.07 1.12 -3.48
N VAL A 66 -10.75 0.93 -3.35
CA VAL A 66 -10.13 -0.37 -3.05
C VAL A 66 -10.58 -0.89 -1.70
N PHE A 67 -10.52 -0.09 -0.63
CA PHE A 67 -10.93 -0.55 0.70
C PHE A 67 -12.41 -0.88 0.77
N LYS A 68 -13.29 -0.09 0.13
CA LYS A 68 -14.71 -0.42 0.01
C LYS A 68 -14.93 -1.77 -0.67
N SER A 69 -14.25 -2.01 -1.79
CA SER A 69 -14.31 -3.29 -2.50
C SER A 69 -13.80 -4.48 -1.67
N VAL A 70 -12.64 -4.34 -1.01
CA VAL A 70 -12.03 -5.41 -0.19
C VAL A 70 -12.88 -5.73 1.05
N LEU A 71 -13.57 -4.75 1.61
CA LEU A 71 -14.42 -4.89 2.80
C LEU A 71 -15.87 -5.23 2.46
N ALA A 72 -16.21 -5.38 1.17
CA ALA A 72 -17.58 -5.54 0.67
C ALA A 72 -18.56 -4.47 1.18
N ARG A 73 -18.17 -3.19 1.03
CA ARG A 73 -18.93 -1.99 1.43
C ARG A 73 -19.14 -1.01 0.27
#